data_AF-A0A9Q0M9B8-F1
#
_entry.id   AF-A0A9Q0M9B8-F1
#
_cell.length_a   1.000
_cell.length_b   1.000
_cell.length_c   1.000
_cell.angle_alpha   90.00
_cell.angle_beta   90.00
_cell.angle_gamma   90.00
#
_symmetry.space_group_name_H-M   'P 1'
#
loop_
_entity.id
_entity.type
_entity.pdbx_description
1 polymer ?
#
loop_
_entity_poly.entity_id
_entity_poly.type
_entity_poly.pdbx_seq_one_letter_code
_entity_poly.pdbx_strand_id
1 'polypeptide(L)'
;MPIQSLDRLPPVGDKIPQFFVTTLFIFEGSSVSMSLYKTIRTHHHFRMTFGVLNVGELIVMLFYTSIGFLGYLQYGEDTEGTITSSLPASPLYDAVQLVYAVVVLGTYPIILYVPIQVLWNIIKQKVGPIINGNEWNGVKSQGGARLMIIELVFRALLVVATYLLSVVVPQLDLIISLVGAITSSSVAVMIPSILHTVTFWEQNSNRWARIRLLAVNLVLFAIGLTAFTLGIYFSVSDIIDSYRTIEFINETTLPSSSVG
;
A
#
# COMPACT_ATOMS: atom_id res chain seq x y z
N MET A 1 25.02 -20.67 13.69
CA MET A 1 25.85 -20.53 12.46
C MET A 1 26.68 -19.26 12.61
N PRO A 2 27.97 -19.25 12.24
CA PRO A 2 28.79 -18.06 12.38
C PRO A 2 28.30 -17.02 11.37
N ILE A 3 28.16 -15.78 11.83
CA ILE A 3 27.73 -14.63 11.03
C ILE A 3 28.73 -14.50 9.87
N GLN A 4 28.33 -14.91 8.67
CA GLN A 4 29.15 -14.82 7.47
C GLN A 4 29.31 -13.34 7.09
N SER A 5 30.49 -12.80 7.39
CA SER A 5 31.16 -11.61 6.83
C SER A 5 30.29 -10.44 6.35
N LEU A 6 30.47 -9.30 7.02
CA LEU A 6 29.91 -7.97 6.74
C LEU A 6 30.25 -7.38 5.35
N ASP A 7 31.01 -8.11 4.53
CA ASP A 7 31.50 -7.70 3.20
C ASP A 7 30.52 -8.02 2.06
N ARG A 8 29.35 -8.62 2.36
CA ARG A 8 28.26 -8.91 1.40
C ARG A 8 27.10 -7.90 1.47
N LEU A 9 27.41 -6.63 1.74
CA LEU A 9 26.40 -5.59 1.57
C LEU A 9 26.18 -5.38 0.06
N PRO A 10 24.93 -5.50 -0.44
CA PRO A 10 24.65 -5.48 -1.86
C PRO A 10 24.98 -4.09 -2.43
N PRO A 11 25.34 -4.00 -3.72
CA PRO A 11 25.51 -2.71 -4.37
C PRO A 11 24.16 -1.98 -4.30
N VAL A 12 24.15 -0.90 -3.51
CA VAL A 12 22.94 -0.17 -3.12
C VAL A 12 22.21 0.44 -4.33
N GLY A 13 22.81 0.52 -5.51
CA GLY A 13 22.42 1.43 -6.60
C GLY A 13 21.09 1.18 -7.31
N ASP A 14 20.78 -0.06 -7.72
CA ASP A 14 19.74 -0.26 -8.76
C ASP A 14 18.32 -0.32 -8.19
N LYS A 15 18.15 -0.82 -6.95
CA LYS A 15 16.84 -0.98 -6.30
C LYS A 15 16.46 0.14 -5.32
N ILE A 16 17.25 1.22 -5.23
CA ILE A 16 16.96 2.38 -4.36
C ILE A 16 15.54 2.93 -4.57
N PRO A 17 15.06 3.13 -5.82
CA PRO A 17 13.73 3.68 -6.04
C PRO A 17 12.63 2.76 -5.54
N GLN A 18 12.73 1.45 -5.79
CA GLN A 18 11.79 0.45 -5.31
C GLN A 18 11.77 0.40 -3.77
N PHE A 19 12.96 0.40 -3.15
CA PHE A 19 13.11 0.43 -1.68
C PHE A 19 12.51 1.69 -1.07
N PHE A 20 12.79 2.87 -1.64
CA PHE A 20 12.28 4.14 -1.15
C PHE A 20 10.76 4.16 -1.15
N VAL A 21 10.14 3.72 -2.25
CA VAL A 21 8.69 3.68 -2.38
C VAL A 21 8.06 2.65 -1.45
N THR A 22 8.62 1.44 -1.35
CA THR A 22 8.15 0.43 -0.41
C THR A 22 8.24 0.92 1.04
N THR A 23 9.32 1.65 1.37
CA THR A 23 9.48 2.27 2.68
C THR A 23 8.43 3.36 2.93
N LEU A 24 8.12 4.20 1.95
CA LEU A 24 7.03 5.17 2.05
C LEU A 24 5.67 4.50 2.22
N PHE A 25 5.47 3.31 1.63
CA PHE A 25 4.23 2.55 1.75
C PHE A 25 4.03 1.94 3.14
N ILE A 26 5.06 1.35 3.74
CA ILE A 26 4.95 0.72 5.07
C ILE A 26 4.68 1.71 6.21
N PHE A 27 5.03 3.00 6.04
CA PHE A 27 4.76 4.08 6.99
C PHE A 27 3.49 4.87 6.65
N GLU A 28 2.67 4.37 5.74
CA GLU A 28 1.40 5.01 5.39
C GLU A 28 0.31 4.65 6.42
N GLY A 29 0.04 5.56 7.36
CA GLY A 29 -1.01 5.42 8.38
C GLY A 29 -2.10 6.49 8.31
N SER A 30 -2.20 7.21 7.20
CA SER A 30 -2.94 8.47 7.12
C SER A 30 -4.45 8.31 7.37
N SER A 31 -5.04 7.24 6.82
CA SER A 31 -6.46 6.91 6.96
C SER A 31 -6.84 6.56 8.41
N VAL A 32 -5.97 5.84 9.12
CA VAL A 32 -6.20 5.42 10.51
C VAL A 32 -5.98 6.58 11.47
N SER A 33 -5.01 7.46 11.20
CA SER A 33 -4.67 8.58 12.08
C SER A 33 -5.89 9.46 12.43
N MET A 34 -6.76 9.76 11.46
CA MET A 34 -7.94 10.59 11.69
C MET A 34 -9.01 9.87 12.51
N SER A 35 -9.20 8.57 12.28
CA SER A 35 -10.13 7.75 13.07
C SER A 35 -9.64 7.59 14.52
N LEU A 36 -8.33 7.43 14.70
CA LEU A 36 -7.68 7.33 16.00
C LEU A 36 -7.76 8.65 16.75
N TYR A 37 -7.52 9.78 16.07
CA TYR A 37 -7.65 11.12 16.65
C TYR A 37 -9.03 11.36 17.27
N LYS A 38 -10.09 10.96 16.55
CA LYS A 38 -11.49 11.09 17.02
C LYS A 38 -11.79 10.24 18.26
N THR A 39 -11.04 9.16 18.46
CA THR A 39 -11.29 8.20 19.54
C THR A 39 -10.51 8.54 20.82
N ILE A 40 -9.41 9.28 20.70
CA ILE A 40 -8.54 9.60 21.84
C ILE A 40 -9.16 10.68 22.75
N ARG A 41 -9.20 10.41 24.06
CA ARG A 41 -9.75 11.31 25.08
C ARG A 41 -9.05 12.67 25.15
N THR A 42 -7.72 12.71 24.95
CA THR A 42 -6.92 13.93 25.03
C THR A 42 -6.20 14.20 23.71
N HIS A 43 -6.81 15.03 22.86
CA HIS A 43 -6.31 15.35 21.53
C HIS A 43 -4.93 16.04 21.53
N HIS A 44 -4.59 16.77 22.61
CA HIS A 44 -3.28 17.43 22.73
C HIS A 44 -2.11 16.44 22.74
N HIS A 45 -2.25 15.30 23.42
CA HIS A 45 -1.21 14.25 23.45
C HIS A 45 -1.07 13.47 22.14
N PHE A 46 -1.99 13.65 21.19
CA PHE A 46 -1.91 12.95 19.90
C PHE A 46 -0.77 13.46 19.03
N ARG A 47 -0.52 14.78 19.03
CA ARG A 47 0.41 15.47 18.13
C ARG A 47 1.74 15.88 18.78
N MET A 48 1.94 15.58 20.06
CA MET A 48 3.20 15.87 20.74
C MET A 48 4.37 15.10 20.14
N THR A 49 5.60 15.57 20.34
CA THR A 49 6.83 14.90 19.90
C THR A 49 6.93 13.46 20.44
N PHE A 50 6.57 13.25 21.71
CA PHE A 50 6.42 11.91 22.33
C PHE A 50 4.94 11.52 22.46
N GLY A 51 4.11 12.00 21.54
CA GLY A 51 2.69 11.72 21.49
C GLY A 51 2.37 10.32 20.94
N VAL A 52 1.09 9.98 20.98
CA VAL A 52 0.60 8.64 20.59
C VAL A 52 1.01 8.27 19.16
N LEU A 53 0.96 9.22 18.22
CA LEU A 53 1.35 8.96 16.83
C LEU A 53 2.84 8.66 16.68
N ASN A 54 3.71 9.55 17.17
CA ASN A 54 5.15 9.41 16.97
C ASN A 54 5.71 8.19 17.69
N VAL A 55 5.23 7.88 18.90
CA VAL A 55 5.65 6.68 19.63
C VAL A 55 5.14 5.41 18.92
N GLY A 56 3.89 5.42 18.43
CA GLY A 56 3.34 4.31 17.66
C GLY A 56 4.16 4.01 16.39
N GLU A 57 4.43 5.04 15.59
CA GLU A 57 5.25 4.91 14.38
C GLU A 57 6.69 4.47 14.69
N LEU A 58 7.28 4.97 15.78
CA LEU A 58 8.62 4.55 16.20
C LEU A 58 8.66 3.06 16.55
N ILE A 59 7.65 2.54 17.25
CA ILE A 59 7.56 1.12 17.58
C ILE A 59 7.46 0.30 16.29
N VAL A 60 6.57 0.68 15.38
CA VAL A 60 6.39 0.00 14.09
C VAL A 60 7.69 0.01 13.28
N MET A 61 8.37 1.16 13.20
CA MET A 61 9.66 1.32 12.54
C MET A 61 10.71 0.35 13.08
N LEU A 62 10.83 0.24 14.42
CA LEU A 62 11.80 -0.65 15.05
C LEU A 62 11.49 -2.13 14.76
N PHE A 63 10.20 -2.51 14.80
CA PHE A 63 9.77 -3.86 14.47
C PHE A 63 10.08 -4.23 13.01
N TYR A 64 9.67 -3.39 12.05
CA TYR A 64 9.92 -3.65 10.63
C TYR A 64 11.41 -3.66 10.30
N THR A 65 12.17 -2.73 10.85
CA THR A 65 13.63 -2.67 10.63
C THR A 65 14.32 -3.91 11.21
N SER A 66 13.90 -4.35 12.40
CA SER A 66 14.48 -5.54 13.04
C SER A 66 14.18 -6.82 12.27
N ILE A 67 12.94 -7.00 11.80
CA ILE A 67 12.56 -8.16 10.98
C ILE A 67 13.28 -8.13 9.63
N GLY A 68 13.34 -6.98 8.96
CA GLY A 68 14.05 -6.83 7.69
C GLY A 68 15.56 -7.09 7.83
N PHE A 69 16.19 -6.54 8.87
CA PHE A 69 17.61 -6.72 9.14
C PHE A 69 17.95 -8.18 9.49
N LEU A 70 17.20 -8.81 10.40
CA LEU A 70 17.41 -10.20 10.77
C LEU A 70 17.11 -11.16 9.61
N GLY A 71 16.09 -10.88 8.81
CA GLY A 71 15.77 -11.63 7.61
C GLY A 71 16.92 -11.60 6.60
N TYR A 72 17.46 -10.40 6.33
CA TYR A 72 18.61 -10.26 5.44
C TYR A 72 19.88 -10.95 5.99
N LEU A 73 20.14 -10.87 7.29
CA LEU A 73 21.28 -11.57 7.90
C LEU A 73 21.20 -13.10 7.78
N GLN A 74 19.98 -13.65 7.72
CA GLN A 74 19.78 -15.10 7.64
C GLN A 74 19.89 -15.63 6.20
N TYR A 75 19.33 -14.91 5.22
CA TYR A 75 19.21 -15.38 3.83
C TYR A 75 20.16 -14.69 2.85
N GLY A 76 20.70 -13.51 3.19
CA GLY A 76 21.60 -12.76 2.33
C GLY A 76 20.96 -12.40 0.99
N GLU A 77 21.72 -12.58 -0.10
CA GLU A 77 21.29 -12.30 -1.48
C GLU A 77 20.19 -13.23 -1.98
N ASP A 78 20.00 -14.40 -1.36
CA ASP A 78 18.96 -15.38 -1.73
C ASP A 78 17.58 -15.03 -1.13
N THR A 79 17.41 -13.80 -0.62
CA THR A 79 16.14 -13.36 -0.02
C THR A 79 15.10 -13.10 -1.11
N GLU A 80 13.99 -13.85 -1.08
CA GLU A 80 12.85 -13.62 -1.95
C GLU A 80 12.05 -12.36 -1.56
N GLY A 81 11.17 -11.90 -2.46
CA GLY A 81 10.33 -10.70 -2.25
C GLY A 81 9.40 -10.77 -1.05
N THR A 82 9.17 -11.97 -0.48
CA THR A 82 8.55 -12.13 0.84
C THR A 82 9.37 -13.07 1.72
N ILE A 83 9.58 -12.69 2.98
CA ILE A 83 10.37 -13.47 3.93
C ILE A 83 9.80 -14.87 4.18
N THR A 84 8.49 -15.04 4.02
CA THR A 84 7.78 -16.31 4.17
C THR A 84 8.16 -17.31 3.09
N SER A 85 8.49 -16.84 1.88
CA SER A 85 8.91 -17.73 0.79
C SER A 85 10.38 -18.12 0.91
N SER A 86 11.21 -17.31 1.57
CA SER A 86 12.61 -17.65 1.87
C SER A 86 12.75 -18.73 2.96
N LEU A 87 11.67 -19.11 3.67
CA LEU A 87 11.74 -20.10 4.75
C LEU A 87 12.10 -21.49 4.20
N PRO A 88 13.05 -22.22 4.82
CA PRO A 88 13.38 -23.56 4.37
C PRO A 88 12.23 -24.53 4.68
N ALA A 89 12.07 -25.56 3.84
CA ALA A 89 11.03 -26.58 4.02
C ALA A 89 11.29 -27.38 5.31
N SER A 90 10.53 -27.06 6.36
CA SER A 90 10.54 -27.81 7.62
C SER A 90 9.14 -27.75 8.25
N PRO A 91 8.72 -28.78 9.01
CA PRO A 91 7.39 -28.81 9.61
C PRO A 91 7.07 -27.59 10.49
N LEU A 92 8.08 -26.99 11.11
CA LEU A 92 7.93 -25.78 11.92
C LEU A 92 7.67 -24.56 11.03
N TYR A 93 8.43 -24.40 9.96
CA TYR A 93 8.29 -23.25 9.05
C TYR A 93 7.00 -23.33 8.23
N ASP A 94 6.58 -24.53 7.85
CA ASP A 94 5.28 -24.76 7.20
C ASP A 94 4.13 -24.36 8.15
N ALA A 95 4.25 -24.66 9.44
CA ALA A 95 3.27 -24.24 10.44
C ALA A 95 3.21 -22.70 10.58
N VAL A 96 4.37 -22.02 10.54
CA VAL A 96 4.43 -20.54 10.54
C VAL A 96 3.75 -19.97 9.30
N GLN A 97 4.00 -20.55 8.12
CA GLN A 97 3.39 -20.11 6.86
C GLN A 97 1.86 -20.33 6.88
N LEU A 98 1.39 -21.44 7.46
CA LEU A 98 -0.04 -21.71 7.63
C LEU A 98 -0.69 -20.72 8.59
N VAL A 99 -0.06 -20.42 9.72
CA VAL A 99 -0.54 -19.37 10.65
C VAL A 99 -0.59 -18.01 9.96
N TYR A 100 0.45 -17.67 9.18
CA TYR A 100 0.47 -16.44 8.38
C TYR A 100 -0.68 -16.39 7.37
N ALA A 101 -0.96 -17.49 6.67
CA ALA A 101 -2.10 -17.57 5.75
C ALA A 101 -3.44 -17.32 6.45
N VAL A 102 -3.65 -17.89 7.65
CA VAL A 102 -4.85 -17.63 8.46
C VAL A 102 -4.96 -16.15 8.85
N VAL A 103 -3.85 -15.52 9.25
CA VAL A 103 -3.81 -14.09 9.57
C VAL A 103 -4.17 -13.24 8.36
N VAL A 104 -3.60 -13.53 7.18
CA VAL A 104 -3.90 -12.80 5.94
C VAL A 104 -5.37 -12.94 5.55
N LEU A 105 -5.92 -14.16 5.61
CA LEU A 105 -7.34 -14.43 5.33
C LEU A 105 -8.27 -13.65 6.27
N GLY A 106 -7.94 -13.57 7.57
CA GLY A 106 -8.72 -12.81 8.54
C GLY A 106 -8.59 -11.29 8.36
N THR A 107 -7.42 -10.82 7.92
CA THR A 107 -7.12 -9.38 7.79
C THR A 107 -7.69 -8.79 6.49
N TYR A 108 -7.78 -9.58 5.42
CA TYR A 108 -8.32 -9.14 4.14
C TYR A 108 -9.70 -8.44 4.20
N PRO A 109 -10.75 -9.02 4.82
CA PRO A 109 -12.06 -8.34 4.92
C PRO A 109 -12.01 -7.09 5.79
N ILE A 110 -11.10 -7.03 6.78
CA ILE A 110 -10.93 -5.88 7.67
C ILE A 110 -10.33 -4.69 6.89
N ILE A 111 -9.29 -4.94 6.08
CA ILE A 111 -8.68 -3.90 5.24
C ILE A 111 -9.68 -3.39 4.20
N LEU A 112 -10.50 -4.27 3.61
CA LEU A 112 -11.52 -3.88 2.62
C LEU A 112 -12.75 -3.19 3.22
N TYR A 113 -12.98 -3.28 4.53
CA TYR A 113 -14.15 -2.70 5.17
C TYR A 113 -14.29 -1.20 4.93
N VAL A 114 -13.23 -0.42 5.17
CA VAL A 114 -13.26 1.04 5.03
C VAL A 114 -13.43 1.47 3.56
N PRO A 115 -12.64 0.95 2.59
CA PRO A 115 -12.85 1.23 1.17
C PRO A 115 -14.25 0.88 0.68
N ILE A 116 -14.78 -0.29 1.05
CA ILE A 116 -16.13 -0.72 0.68
C ILE A 116 -17.15 0.27 1.20
N GLN A 117 -17.06 0.70 2.46
CA GLN A 117 -18.00 1.67 3.02
C GLN A 117 -17.98 3.01 2.29
N VAL A 118 -16.79 3.54 2.00
CA VAL A 118 -16.66 4.82 1.31
C VAL A 118 -17.19 4.71 -0.13
N LEU A 119 -16.75 3.72 -0.88
CA LEU A 119 -17.17 3.51 -2.27
C LEU A 119 -18.67 3.20 -2.36
N TRP A 120 -19.18 2.35 -1.47
CA TRP A 120 -20.60 2.01 -1.44
C TRP A 120 -21.45 3.22 -1.14
N ASN A 121 -21.06 4.10 -0.21
CA ASN A 121 -21.79 5.33 0.06
C ASN A 121 -21.89 6.23 -1.19
N ILE A 122 -20.82 6.33 -1.98
CA ILE A 122 -20.80 7.10 -3.24
C ILE A 122 -21.71 6.44 -4.29
N ILE A 123 -21.61 5.13 -4.47
CA ILE A 123 -22.41 4.37 -5.45
C ILE A 123 -23.89 4.41 -5.07
N LYS A 124 -24.20 4.19 -3.79
CA LYS A 124 -25.54 4.19 -3.23
C LYS A 124 -26.25 5.54 -3.45
N GLN A 125 -25.55 6.66 -3.32
CA GLN A 125 -26.12 7.98 -3.61
C GLN A 125 -26.47 8.17 -5.10
N LYS A 126 -25.71 7.56 -6.02
CA LYS A 126 -25.95 7.64 -7.46
C LYS A 126 -27.02 6.66 -7.95
N VAL A 127 -26.98 5.42 -7.45
CA VAL A 127 -27.84 4.31 -7.88
C VAL A 127 -29.17 4.30 -7.13
N GLY A 128 -29.20 4.78 -5.89
CA GLY A 128 -30.40 4.85 -5.05
C GLY A 128 -31.60 5.55 -5.70
N PRO A 129 -31.44 6.76 -6.25
CA PRO A 129 -32.50 7.46 -6.98
C PRO A 129 -32.99 6.72 -8.22
N ILE A 130 -32.12 5.99 -8.91
CA ILE A 130 -32.46 5.26 -10.15
C ILE A 130 -33.35 4.06 -9.86
N ILE A 131 -33.10 3.37 -8.74
CA ILE A 131 -33.77 2.11 -8.41
C ILE A 131 -35.08 2.35 -7.66
N ASN A 132 -35.10 3.30 -6.73
CA ASN A 132 -36.24 3.54 -5.85
C ASN A 132 -37.04 4.81 -6.23
N GLY A 133 -36.63 5.52 -7.28
CA GLY A 133 -37.34 6.70 -7.79
C GLY A 133 -37.64 7.74 -6.71
N ASN A 134 -38.87 8.22 -6.69
CA ASN A 134 -39.35 9.29 -5.81
C ASN A 134 -39.31 8.94 -4.30
N GLU A 135 -39.09 7.67 -3.93
CA GLU A 135 -39.01 7.21 -2.54
C GLU A 135 -37.58 7.25 -1.98
N TRP A 136 -36.59 7.69 -2.77
CA TRP A 136 -35.22 7.84 -2.32
C TRP A 136 -35.04 9.04 -1.38
N ASN A 137 -35.18 8.80 -0.08
CA ASN A 137 -34.91 9.82 0.95
C ASN A 137 -33.46 9.86 1.46
N GLY A 138 -32.49 9.24 0.75
CA GLY A 138 -31.05 9.23 1.08
C GLY A 138 -30.63 8.53 2.37
N VAL A 139 -31.47 8.57 3.41
CA VAL A 139 -31.19 8.21 4.80
C VAL A 139 -31.96 6.96 5.23
N LYS A 140 -33.13 6.67 4.65
CA LYS A 140 -34.01 5.55 5.06
C LYS A 140 -34.17 4.41 4.04
N SER A 141 -33.58 4.51 2.86
CA SER A 141 -33.66 3.45 1.86
C SER A 141 -32.66 2.33 2.17
N GLN A 142 -32.93 1.55 3.21
CA GLN A 142 -32.08 0.46 3.70
C GLN A 142 -32.62 -0.96 3.47
N GLY A 143 -33.76 -1.15 2.80
CA GLY A 143 -34.48 -2.44 2.85
C GLY A 143 -34.83 -3.15 1.54
N GLY A 144 -34.44 -2.63 0.37
CA GLY A 144 -34.81 -3.27 -0.90
C GLY A 144 -33.90 -4.45 -1.24
N ALA A 145 -34.46 -5.63 -1.53
CA ALA A 145 -33.70 -6.80 -2.00
C ALA A 145 -32.76 -6.48 -3.18
N ARG A 146 -33.17 -5.55 -4.06
CA ARG A 146 -32.37 -5.05 -5.18
C ARG A 146 -31.09 -4.33 -4.74
N LEU A 147 -31.17 -3.48 -3.71
CA LEU A 147 -30.00 -2.77 -3.16
C LEU A 147 -29.00 -3.74 -2.52
N MET A 148 -29.50 -4.76 -1.82
CA MET A 148 -28.65 -5.81 -1.23
C MET A 148 -27.92 -6.63 -2.31
N ILE A 149 -28.62 -7.01 -3.39
CA ILE A 149 -28.00 -7.72 -4.52
C ILE A 149 -26.92 -6.87 -5.16
N ILE A 150 -27.17 -5.58 -5.38
CA ILE A 150 -26.18 -4.67 -5.99
C ILE A 150 -24.99 -4.47 -5.06
N GLU A 151 -25.21 -4.36 -3.74
CA GLU A 151 -24.12 -4.31 -2.77
C GLU A 151 -23.26 -5.57 -2.83
N LEU A 152 -23.89 -6.75 -2.91
CA LEU A 152 -23.20 -8.03 -3.00
C LEU A 152 -22.40 -8.15 -4.30
N VAL A 153 -22.98 -7.76 -5.44
CA VAL A 153 -22.30 -7.74 -6.74
C VAL A 153 -21.12 -6.77 -6.70
N PHE A 154 -21.28 -5.58 -6.12
CA PHE A 154 -20.21 -4.61 -5.96
C PHE A 154 -19.05 -5.19 -5.12
N ARG A 155 -19.36 -5.81 -3.97
CA ARG A 155 -18.35 -6.47 -3.12
C ARG A 155 -17.66 -7.61 -3.86
N ALA A 156 -18.40 -8.46 -4.59
CA ALA A 156 -17.84 -9.54 -5.37
C ALA A 156 -16.90 -9.03 -6.48
N LEU A 157 -17.29 -7.95 -7.18
CA LEU A 157 -16.45 -7.32 -8.20
C LEU A 157 -15.13 -6.80 -7.64
N LEU A 158 -15.14 -6.21 -6.44
CA LEU A 158 -13.91 -5.76 -5.78
C LEU A 158 -12.98 -6.94 -5.46
N VAL A 159 -13.52 -8.05 -4.94
CA VAL A 159 -12.73 -9.25 -4.65
C VAL A 159 -12.15 -9.84 -5.93
N VAL A 160 -12.96 -9.97 -6.98
CA VAL A 160 -12.50 -10.43 -8.30
C VAL A 160 -11.41 -9.52 -8.86
N ALA A 161 -11.56 -8.20 -8.74
CA ALA A 161 -10.53 -7.26 -9.19
C ALA A 161 -9.19 -7.46 -8.45
N THR A 162 -9.22 -7.66 -7.13
CA THR A 162 -7.98 -7.95 -6.37
C THR A 162 -7.37 -9.30 -6.74
N TYR A 163 -8.19 -10.30 -7.04
CA TYR A 163 -7.72 -11.60 -7.52
C TYR A 163 -7.06 -11.49 -8.91
N LEU A 164 -7.69 -10.78 -9.84
CA LEU A 164 -7.13 -10.55 -11.18
C LEU A 164 -5.79 -9.80 -11.10
N LEU A 165 -5.67 -8.81 -10.21
CA LEU A 165 -4.39 -8.11 -10.00
C LEU A 165 -3.29 -9.07 -9.51
N SER A 166 -3.63 -10.00 -8.62
CA SER A 166 -2.69 -11.02 -8.14
C SER A 166 -2.27 -12.02 -9.23
N VAL A 167 -3.10 -12.26 -10.25
CA VAL A 167 -2.75 -13.12 -11.40
C VAL A 167 -1.85 -12.36 -12.39
N VAL A 168 -2.07 -11.06 -12.55
CA VAL A 168 -1.34 -10.20 -13.51
C VAL A 168 0.04 -9.77 -13.03
N VAL A 169 0.37 -9.87 -11.75
CA VAL A 169 1.72 -9.56 -11.27
C VAL A 169 2.19 -10.68 -10.34
N PRO A 170 3.09 -11.56 -10.80
CA PRO A 170 3.49 -12.75 -10.03
C PRO A 170 4.40 -12.43 -8.85
N GLN A 171 5.03 -11.25 -8.82
CA GLN A 171 5.95 -10.82 -7.77
C GLN A 171 5.29 -9.80 -6.83
N LEU A 172 5.13 -10.17 -5.56
CA LEU A 172 4.41 -9.37 -4.56
C LEU A 172 5.11 -8.05 -4.22
N ASP A 173 6.44 -8.04 -4.18
CA ASP A 173 7.26 -6.85 -3.91
C ASP A 173 7.11 -5.78 -5.00
N LEU A 174 6.96 -6.19 -6.27
CA LEU A 174 6.65 -5.27 -7.38
C LEU A 174 5.25 -4.68 -7.26
N ILE A 175 4.25 -5.46 -6.85
CA ILE A 175 2.89 -4.93 -6.58
C ILE A 175 2.95 -3.90 -5.45
N ILE A 176 3.62 -4.23 -4.34
CA ILE A 176 3.72 -3.35 -3.17
C ILE A 176 4.40 -2.04 -3.56
N SER A 177 5.48 -2.10 -4.36
CA SER A 177 6.17 -0.91 -4.83
C SER A 177 5.30 -0.08 -5.80
N LEU A 178 4.63 -0.71 -6.75
CA LEU A 178 3.74 -0.02 -7.70
C LEU A 178 2.57 0.68 -6.99
N VAL A 179 1.89 -0.05 -6.09
CA VAL A 179 0.77 0.49 -5.31
C VAL A 179 1.28 1.62 -4.42
N GLY A 180 2.39 1.42 -3.71
CA GLY A 180 3.03 2.46 -2.90
C GLY A 180 3.42 3.70 -3.70
N ALA A 181 3.93 3.54 -4.92
CA ALA A 181 4.31 4.63 -5.80
C ALA A 181 3.09 5.49 -6.15
N ILE A 182 1.94 4.86 -6.38
CA ILE A 182 0.70 5.55 -6.76
C ILE A 182 0.01 6.13 -5.52
N THR A 183 -0.23 5.31 -4.50
CA THR A 183 -1.07 5.67 -3.36
C THR A 183 -0.31 6.51 -2.35
N SER A 184 0.89 6.12 -1.94
CA SER A 184 1.61 6.82 -0.86
C SER A 184 2.16 8.15 -1.33
N SER A 185 2.70 8.26 -2.54
CA SER A 185 3.12 9.58 -3.07
C SER A 185 1.94 10.56 -3.17
N SER A 186 0.77 10.07 -3.59
CA SER A 186 -0.45 10.87 -3.69
C SER A 186 -0.98 11.28 -2.33
N VAL A 187 -1.20 10.32 -1.42
CA VAL A 187 -1.90 10.54 -0.14
C VAL A 187 -0.97 11.06 0.96
N ALA A 188 0.29 10.59 1.02
CA ALA A 188 1.21 11.00 2.07
C ALA A 188 1.89 12.36 1.76
N VAL A 189 2.10 12.69 0.48
CA VAL A 189 2.89 13.89 0.11
C VAL A 189 2.08 14.89 -0.71
N MET A 190 1.54 14.49 -1.88
CA MET A 190 0.94 15.45 -2.82
C MET A 190 -0.36 16.07 -2.27
N ILE A 191 -1.29 15.26 -1.78
CA ILE A 191 -2.58 15.71 -1.25
C ILE A 191 -2.38 16.63 -0.03
N PRO A 192 -1.58 16.27 1.00
CA PRO A 192 -1.31 17.17 2.12
C PRO A 192 -0.66 18.49 1.70
N SER A 193 0.24 18.47 0.71
CA SER A 193 0.91 19.67 0.20
C SER A 193 -0.08 20.64 -0.48
N ILE A 194 -1.01 20.09 -1.27
CA ILE A 194 -2.09 20.88 -1.90
C ILE A 194 -3.04 21.41 -0.82
N LEU A 195 -3.52 20.54 0.08
CA LEU A 195 -4.46 20.92 1.13
C LEU A 195 -3.87 21.97 2.09
N HIS A 196 -2.60 21.83 2.47
CA HIS A 196 -1.90 22.80 3.31
C HIS A 196 -1.78 24.16 2.59
N THR A 197 -1.54 24.15 1.28
CA THR A 197 -1.52 25.38 0.47
C THR A 197 -2.88 26.06 0.43
N VAL A 198 -3.94 25.31 0.08
CA VAL A 198 -5.30 25.87 -0.06
C VAL A 198 -5.85 26.35 1.28
N THR A 199 -5.65 25.59 2.36
CA THR A 199 -6.24 25.90 3.67
C THR A 199 -5.60 27.11 4.35
N PHE A 200 -4.28 27.27 4.24
CA PHE A 200 -3.53 28.32 4.94
C PHE A 200 -3.13 29.51 4.04
N TRP A 201 -3.66 29.56 2.81
CA TRP A 201 -3.38 30.64 1.86
C TRP A 201 -3.84 32.01 2.39
N GLU A 202 -5.09 32.07 2.85
CA GLU A 202 -5.73 33.32 3.27
C GLU A 202 -5.34 33.74 4.69
N GLN A 203 -4.96 32.77 5.53
CA GLN A 203 -4.67 32.99 6.95
C GLN A 203 -3.35 33.75 7.20
N ASN A 204 -2.41 33.70 6.23
CA ASN A 204 -1.14 34.40 6.33
C ASN A 204 -1.25 35.81 5.75
N SER A 205 -1.15 36.86 6.57
CA SER A 205 -1.16 38.26 6.09
C SER A 205 0.19 38.74 5.53
N ASN A 206 1.29 38.14 5.96
CA ASN A 206 2.64 38.51 5.52
C ASN A 206 3.02 37.85 4.18
N ARG A 207 3.45 38.65 3.20
CA ARG A 207 3.90 38.18 1.87
C ARG A 207 5.04 37.16 1.96
N TRP A 208 6.00 37.37 2.88
CA TRP A 208 7.13 36.45 3.06
C TRP A 208 6.69 35.08 3.60
N ALA A 209 5.70 35.06 4.49
CA ALA A 209 5.13 33.81 5.00
C ALA A 209 4.43 33.03 3.88
N ARG A 210 3.70 33.71 2.98
CA ARG A 210 3.06 33.08 1.81
C ARG A 210 4.07 32.48 0.83
N ILE A 211 5.13 33.22 0.52
CA ILE A 211 6.19 32.73 -0.39
C ILE A 211 6.89 31.51 0.23
N ARG A 212 7.22 31.55 1.53
CA ARG A 212 7.82 30.40 2.23
C ARG A 212 6.89 29.19 2.22
N LEU A 213 5.60 29.39 2.51
CA LEU A 213 4.61 28.31 2.52
C LEU A 213 4.49 27.67 1.13
N LEU A 214 4.40 28.47 0.08
CA LEU A 214 4.39 27.98 -1.30
C LEU A 214 5.67 27.23 -1.64
N ALA A 215 6.83 27.80 -1.32
CA ALA A 215 8.11 27.16 -1.65
C ALA A 215 8.24 25.79 -0.99
N VAL A 216 7.90 25.67 0.30
CA VAL A 216 7.94 24.39 1.02
C VAL A 216 6.95 23.39 0.42
N ASN A 217 5.70 23.79 0.21
CA ASN A 217 4.68 22.87 -0.32
C ASN A 217 4.94 22.50 -1.79
N LEU A 218 5.54 23.39 -2.58
CA LEU A 218 5.93 23.11 -3.97
C LEU A 218 7.09 22.10 -4.00
N VAL A 219 8.07 22.24 -3.11
CA VAL A 219 9.15 21.25 -2.96
C VAL A 219 8.59 19.90 -2.53
N LEU A 220 7.70 19.86 -1.54
CA LEU A 220 7.05 18.62 -1.12
C LEU A 220 6.25 17.99 -2.27
N PHE A 221 5.48 18.79 -3.00
CA PHE A 221 4.75 18.31 -4.17
C PHE A 221 5.67 17.76 -5.25
N ALA A 222 6.80 18.43 -5.53
CA ALA A 222 7.80 17.96 -6.48
C ALA A 222 8.43 16.63 -6.03
N ILE A 223 8.75 16.48 -4.73
CA ILE A 223 9.23 15.21 -4.17
C ILE A 223 8.19 14.11 -4.37
N GLY A 224 6.92 14.38 -4.04
CA GLY A 224 5.81 13.45 -4.27
C GLY A 224 5.69 13.05 -5.74
N LEU A 225 5.77 14.02 -6.66
CA LEU A 225 5.71 13.77 -8.10
C LEU A 225 6.90 12.93 -8.57
N THR A 226 8.12 13.18 -8.09
CA THR A 226 9.29 12.35 -8.43
C THR A 226 9.15 10.94 -7.89
N ALA A 227 8.64 10.77 -6.66
CA ALA A 227 8.39 9.44 -6.08
C ALA A 227 7.33 8.68 -6.89
N PHE A 228 6.29 9.37 -7.34
CA PHE A 228 5.25 8.81 -8.20
C PHE A 228 5.82 8.36 -9.55
N THR A 229 6.51 9.25 -10.28
CA THR A 229 6.97 8.96 -11.64
C THR A 229 8.09 7.93 -11.66
N LEU A 230 9.10 8.09 -10.80
CA LEU A 230 10.20 7.13 -10.69
C LEU A 230 9.69 5.79 -10.15
N GLY A 231 8.86 5.80 -9.11
CA GLY A 231 8.29 4.58 -8.54
C GLY A 231 7.50 3.75 -9.55
N ILE A 232 6.65 4.40 -10.35
CA ILE A 232 5.92 3.73 -11.44
C ILE A 232 6.89 3.24 -12.53
N TYR A 233 7.83 4.09 -12.95
CA TYR A 233 8.77 3.73 -14.01
C TYR A 233 9.57 2.48 -13.66
N PHE A 234 10.19 2.44 -12.48
CA PHE A 234 10.98 1.30 -12.03
C PHE A 234 10.11 0.07 -11.76
N SER A 235 8.94 0.22 -11.12
CA SER A 235 8.06 -0.93 -10.88
C SER A 235 7.58 -1.55 -12.20
N VAL A 236 7.23 -0.74 -13.19
CA VAL A 236 6.75 -1.24 -14.49
C VAL A 236 7.89 -1.83 -15.31
N SER A 237 9.09 -1.24 -15.30
CA SER A 237 10.25 -1.84 -15.99
C SER A 237 10.57 -3.22 -15.42
N ASP A 238 10.58 -3.34 -14.10
CA ASP A 238 10.93 -4.58 -13.43
C ASP A 238 9.84 -5.66 -13.64
N ILE A 239 8.57 -5.26 -13.72
CA ILE A 239 7.47 -6.17 -14.11
C ILE A 239 7.68 -6.68 -15.53
N ILE A 240 7.99 -5.81 -16.49
CA ILE A 240 8.20 -6.20 -17.90
C ILE A 240 9.38 -7.16 -18.02
N ASP A 241 10.49 -6.89 -17.33
CA ASP A 241 11.68 -7.73 -17.38
C ASP A 241 11.48 -9.07 -16.66
N SER A 242 10.69 -9.10 -15.59
CA SER A 242 10.22 -10.34 -14.96
C SER A 242 9.44 -11.21 -15.94
N TYR A 243 8.50 -10.63 -16.70
CA TYR A 243 7.72 -11.37 -17.70
C TYR A 243 8.58 -11.94 -18.83
N ARG A 244 9.53 -11.16 -19.35
CA ARG A 244 10.46 -11.64 -20.39
C ARG A 244 11.30 -12.81 -19.91
N THR A 245 11.71 -12.79 -18.65
CA THR A 245 12.50 -13.87 -18.04
C THR A 245 11.66 -15.15 -17.94
N ILE A 246 10.39 -15.04 -17.52
CA ILE A 246 9.46 -16.18 -17.45
C ILE A 246 9.22 -16.78 -18.85
N GLU A 247 8.99 -15.93 -19.86
CA GLU A 247 8.78 -16.36 -21.24
C GLU A 247 10.00 -17.12 -21.79
N PHE A 248 11.20 -16.60 -21.57
CA PHE A 248 12.46 -17.25 -21.94
C PHE A 248 12.67 -18.61 -21.26
N ILE A 249 12.32 -18.74 -19.97
CA ILE A 249 12.38 -20.02 -19.26
C ILE A 249 11.38 -21.02 -19.85
N ASN A 250 10.16 -20.58 -20.17
CA ASN A 250 9.13 -21.45 -20.73
C ASN A 250 9.52 -21.97 -22.13
N GLU A 251 10.16 -21.13 -22.96
CA GLU A 251 10.69 -21.53 -24.27
C GLU A 251 11.87 -22.50 -24.18
N THR A 252 12.72 -22.38 -23.16
CA THR A 252 13.91 -23.24 -22.99
C THR A 252 13.62 -24.57 -22.28
N THR A 253 12.52 -24.67 -21.52
CA THR A 253 12.14 -25.87 -20.75
C THR A 253 11.14 -26.79 -21.45
N LEU A 254 10.46 -26.32 -22.51
CA LEU A 254 9.64 -27.15 -23.38
C LEU A 254 10.43 -27.52 -24.65
N PRO A 255 11.12 -28.68 -24.71
CA PRO A 255 11.60 -29.17 -25.99
C PRO A 255 10.38 -29.43 -26.88
N SER A 256 10.46 -28.95 -28.11
CA SER A 256 9.50 -29.17 -29.20
C SER A 256 9.05 -30.64 -29.28
N SER A 257 7.94 -30.96 -28.63
CA SER A 257 7.24 -32.22 -28.85
C SER A 257 6.24 -32.03 -29.98
N SER A 258 6.67 -32.52 -31.15
CA SER A 258 5.85 -33.03 -32.27
C SER A 258 4.84 -32.07 -32.91
N VAL A 259 5.32 -31.31 -33.90
CA VAL A 259 4.59 -31.18 -35.17
C VAL A 259 5.38 -31.99 -36.20
N GLY A 260 4.94 -33.23 -36.41
CA GLY A 260 5.35 -34.16 -37.45
C GLY A 260 4.16 -35.01 -37.81
#